data_AF-A0A970DQ74-F1
#
_entry.id   AF-A0A970DQ74-F1
#
_cell.length_a   1.000
_cell.length_b   1.000
_cell.length_c   1.000
_cell.angle_alpha   90.00
_cell.angle_beta   90.00
_cell.angle_gamma   90.00
#
_symmetry.space_group_name_H-M   'P 1'
#
loop_
_entity.id
_entity.type
_entity.pdbx_description
1 polymer ?
#
loop_
_entity_poly.entity_id
_entity_poly.type
_entity_poly.pdbx_seq_one_letter_code
_entity_poly.pdbx_strand_id
1 'polypeptide(L)'
;MIYDEIKRDFPSLDADATVLTALIHAYVEGRIESLELFATEELYQKLKSEKRDIKKYKSIAVQKQVVSDYIKTSENATVKYSIVVLCKGVEKEKHKLELDCTYLISKKTSDINEIKCEYCGTVAKNNAPICYTCGAPIKARLGITNWLITDIRRV
;
A
#
# COMPACT_ATOMS: atom_id res chain seq x y z
N MET A 1 9.67 19.79 -12.03
CA MET A 1 9.64 19.37 -10.62
C MET A 1 9.03 17.98 -10.59
N ILE A 2 9.74 16.98 -10.06
CA ILE A 2 9.31 15.56 -10.07
C ILE A 2 7.87 15.38 -9.57
N TYR A 3 7.46 16.17 -8.58
CA TYR A 3 6.11 16.13 -8.02
C TYR A 3 5.00 16.50 -9.01
N ASP A 4 5.23 17.47 -9.91
CA ASP A 4 4.24 17.85 -10.93
C ASP A 4 4.06 16.75 -11.98
N GLU A 5 5.14 16.04 -12.31
CA GLU A 5 5.10 14.91 -13.24
C GLU A 5 4.31 13.74 -12.63
N ILE A 6 4.55 13.43 -11.35
CA ILE A 6 3.79 12.41 -10.62
C ILE A 6 2.32 12.81 -10.52
N LYS A 7 1.99 14.06 -10.17
CA LYS A 7 0.59 14.51 -10.08
C LYS A 7 -0.14 14.47 -11.42
N ARG A 8 0.57 14.76 -12.52
CA ARG A 8 0.01 14.63 -13.87
C ARG A 8 -0.28 13.18 -14.22
N ASP A 9 0.63 12.27 -13.88
CA ASP A 9 0.48 10.83 -14.17
C ASP A 9 -0.52 10.15 -13.21
N PHE A 10 -0.62 10.64 -11.97
CA PHE A 10 -1.44 10.09 -10.89
C PHE A 10 -2.20 11.20 -10.15
N PRO A 11 -3.34 11.66 -10.70
CA PRO A 11 -4.12 12.74 -10.09
C PRO A 11 -4.70 12.40 -8.71
N SER A 12 -4.80 11.10 -8.37
CA SER A 12 -5.30 10.60 -7.08
C SER A 12 -4.26 10.57 -5.96
N LEU A 13 -3.01 10.97 -6.23
CA LEU A 13 -1.88 10.88 -5.29
C LEU A 13 -2.18 11.45 -3.89
N ASP A 14 -2.95 12.54 -3.83
CA ASP A 14 -3.28 13.20 -2.55
C ASP A 14 -4.29 12.36 -1.72
N ALA A 15 -5.22 11.65 -2.37
CA ALA A 15 -6.12 10.70 -1.69
C ALA A 15 -5.34 9.46 -1.20
N ASP A 16 -4.38 9.00 -2.02
CA ASP A 16 -3.49 7.88 -1.70
C ASP A 16 -2.62 8.17 -0.46
N ALA A 17 -2.24 9.43 -0.23
CA ALA A 17 -1.43 9.83 0.93
C ALA A 17 -2.11 9.56 2.29
N THR A 18 -3.44 9.66 2.35
CA THR A 18 -4.20 9.36 3.59
C THR A 18 -4.17 7.87 3.89
N VAL A 19 -4.41 7.04 2.86
CA VAL A 19 -4.33 5.58 2.97
C VAL A 19 -2.91 5.18 3.36
N LEU A 20 -1.91 5.79 2.72
CA LEU A 20 -0.51 5.52 2.99
C LEU A 20 -0.12 5.82 4.44
N THR A 21 -0.61 6.92 5.00
CA THR A 21 -0.41 7.26 6.41
C THR A 21 -0.95 6.17 7.34
N ALA A 22 -2.14 5.65 7.07
CA ALA A 22 -2.72 4.55 7.84
C ALA A 22 -1.87 3.26 7.76
N LEU A 23 -1.33 2.95 6.58
CA LEU A 23 -0.46 1.78 6.37
C LEU A 23 0.88 1.92 7.10
N ILE A 24 1.47 3.12 7.08
CA ILE A 24 2.69 3.44 7.84
C ILE A 24 2.45 3.24 9.33
N HIS A 25 1.31 3.68 9.85
CA HIS A 25 0.97 3.48 11.26
C HIS A 25 0.89 1.99 11.60
N ALA A 26 0.18 1.20 10.78
CA ALA A 26 0.06 -0.24 10.99
C ALA A 26 1.43 -0.94 10.95
N TYR A 27 2.28 -0.59 9.99
CA TYR A 27 3.64 -1.14 9.87
C TYR A 27 4.52 -0.80 11.07
N VAL A 28 4.45 0.44 11.58
CA VAL A 28 5.23 0.90 12.73
C VAL A 28 4.79 0.20 14.02
N GLU A 29 3.51 -0.09 14.15
CA GLU A 29 2.93 -0.86 15.27
C GLU A 29 3.11 -2.38 15.14
N GLY A 30 3.61 -2.87 14.00
CA GLY A 30 3.76 -4.31 13.74
C GLY A 30 2.48 -5.03 13.33
N ARG A 31 1.40 -4.31 12.99
CA ARG A 31 0.11 -4.85 12.53
C ARG A 31 0.13 -5.15 11.03
N ILE A 32 0.91 -6.17 10.65
CA ILE A 32 1.22 -6.46 9.25
C ILE A 32 -0.03 -6.89 8.45
N GLU A 33 -1.04 -7.45 9.10
CA GLU A 33 -2.30 -7.87 8.47
C GLU A 33 -3.01 -6.71 7.76
N SER A 34 -2.82 -5.47 8.24
CA SER A 34 -3.43 -4.29 7.61
C SER A 34 -2.80 -3.95 6.25
N LEU A 35 -1.63 -4.53 5.91
CA LEU A 35 -0.93 -4.30 4.65
C LEU A 35 -1.33 -5.29 3.55
N GLU A 36 -2.05 -6.37 3.87
CA GLU A 36 -2.36 -7.48 2.94
C GLU A 36 -3.01 -7.01 1.63
N LEU A 37 -3.87 -6.00 1.70
CA LEU A 37 -4.59 -5.48 0.53
C LEU A 37 -3.77 -4.48 -0.30
N PHE A 38 -2.67 -3.96 0.24
CA PHE A 38 -1.90 -2.86 -0.35
C PHE A 38 -0.44 -3.22 -0.64
N ALA A 39 0.06 -4.32 -0.10
CA ALA A 39 1.39 -4.85 -0.39
C ALA A 39 1.34 -5.86 -1.54
N THR A 40 2.45 -6.03 -2.26
CA THR A 40 2.63 -7.22 -3.09
C THR A 40 2.66 -8.48 -2.22
N GLU A 41 2.27 -9.62 -2.81
CA GLU A 41 2.29 -10.91 -2.11
C GLU A 41 3.69 -11.21 -1.55
N GLU A 42 4.73 -10.98 -2.36
CA GLU A 42 6.13 -11.17 -1.97
C GLU A 42 6.51 -10.34 -0.74
N LEU A 43 6.13 -9.06 -0.72
CA LEU A 43 6.39 -8.17 0.41
C LEU A 43 5.60 -8.61 1.65
N TYR A 44 4.32 -8.93 1.48
CA TYR A 44 3.47 -9.33 2.59
C TYR A 44 4.00 -10.60 3.29
N GLN A 45 4.39 -11.62 2.51
CA GLN A 45 4.97 -12.84 3.05
C GLN A 45 6.31 -12.57 3.76
N LYS A 46 7.16 -11.71 3.17
CA LYS A 46 8.40 -11.27 3.81
C LYS A 46 8.12 -10.62 5.17
N LEU A 47 7.24 -9.62 5.23
CA LEU A 47 6.91 -8.90 6.46
C LEU A 47 6.28 -9.81 7.53
N LYS A 48 5.46 -10.78 7.11
CA LYS A 48 4.87 -11.78 8.00
C LYS A 48 5.91 -12.71 8.61
N SER A 49 6.96 -13.03 7.85
CA SER A 49 8.08 -13.86 8.34
C SER A 49 9.02 -13.15 9.32
N GLU A 50 9.10 -11.82 9.25
CA GLU A 50 10.02 -10.99 10.06
C GLU A 50 9.69 -10.92 11.57
N LYS A 51 8.63 -11.61 12.04
CA LYS A 51 8.18 -11.67 13.46
C LYS A 51 8.42 -10.35 14.21
N ARG A 52 7.59 -9.35 13.91
CA ARG A 52 7.67 -8.02 14.53
C ARG A 52 6.86 -7.97 15.82
N ASP A 53 7.46 -7.41 16.87
CA ASP A 53 6.73 -7.14 18.11
C ASP A 53 5.65 -6.10 17.88
N ILE A 54 4.44 -6.42 18.32
CA ILE A 54 3.33 -5.48 18.26
C ILE A 54 3.55 -4.41 19.34
N LYS A 55 3.84 -3.18 18.89
CA LYS A 55 3.98 -2.01 19.77
C LYS A 55 2.74 -1.14 19.66
N LYS A 56 2.19 -0.73 20.81
CA LYS A 56 1.09 0.25 20.86
C LYS A 56 1.64 1.62 21.24
N TYR A 57 1.36 2.62 20.41
CA TYR A 57 1.71 4.01 20.69
C TYR A 57 0.44 4.79 21.07
N LYS A 58 0.59 5.81 21.91
CA LYS A 58 -0.51 6.76 22.21
C LYS A 58 -0.81 7.64 21.01
N SER A 59 0.23 8.01 20.27
CA SER A 59 0.10 8.77 19.03
C SER A 59 1.23 8.44 18.07
N ILE A 60 0.91 8.40 16.77
CA ILE A 60 1.86 8.28 15.67
C ILE A 60 1.62 9.48 14.76
N ALA A 61 2.69 10.18 14.39
CA ALA A 61 2.62 11.32 13.49
C ALA A 61 3.71 11.23 12.42
N VAL A 62 3.32 11.36 11.15
CA VAL A 62 4.27 11.54 10.05
C VAL A 62 4.84 12.96 10.14
N GLN A 63 6.08 13.08 10.58
CA GLN A 63 6.76 14.37 10.74
C GLN A 63 7.24 14.92 9.40
N LYS A 64 7.68 14.04 8.50
CA LYS A 64 8.20 14.40 7.19
C LYS A 64 7.93 13.26 6.23
N GLN A 65 7.43 13.58 5.04
CA GLN A 65 7.28 12.66 3.92
C GLN A 65 7.79 13.38 2.68
N VAL A 66 8.80 12.82 2.03
CA VAL A 66 9.41 13.40 0.83
C VAL A 66 9.54 12.33 -0.22
N VAL A 67 9.24 12.68 -1.48
CA VAL A 67 9.58 11.84 -2.63
C VAL A 67 11.09 11.86 -2.79
N SER A 68 11.76 10.75 -2.50
CA SER A 68 13.20 10.61 -2.66
C SER A 68 13.58 10.30 -4.10
N ASP A 69 12.73 9.59 -4.82
CA ASP A 69 12.98 9.16 -6.19
C ASP A 69 11.67 8.85 -6.93
N TYR A 70 11.73 8.85 -8.26
CA TYR A 70 10.62 8.50 -9.13
C TYR A 70 11.13 7.76 -10.37
N ILE A 71 10.71 6.51 -10.52
CA ILE A 71 11.12 5.63 -11.61
C ILE A 71 9.90 5.30 -12.44
N LYS A 72 9.88 5.70 -13.71
CA LYS A 72 8.81 5.39 -14.65
C LYS A 72 9.31 4.46 -15.75
N THR A 73 8.57 3.39 -16.00
CA THR A 73 8.78 2.47 -17.12
C THR A 73 7.56 2.48 -18.05
N SER A 74 7.58 1.66 -19.10
CA SER A 74 6.43 1.44 -19.97
C SER A 74 5.28 0.69 -19.30
N GLU A 75 5.54 -0.05 -18.22
CA GLU A 75 4.54 -0.90 -17.56
C GLU A 75 4.09 -0.35 -16.20
N ASN A 76 4.97 0.34 -15.49
CA ASN A 76 4.74 0.80 -14.13
C ASN A 76 5.44 2.13 -13.84
N ALA A 77 5.06 2.77 -12.74
CA ALA A 77 5.82 3.86 -12.16
C ALA A 77 5.94 3.68 -10.65
N THR A 78 7.15 3.78 -10.11
CA THR A 78 7.42 3.67 -8.69
C THR A 78 7.77 5.03 -8.12
N VAL A 79 7.00 5.48 -7.14
CA VAL A 79 7.32 6.65 -6.31
C VAL A 79 7.97 6.15 -5.03
N LYS A 80 9.21 6.59 -4.78
CA LYS A 80 9.92 6.26 -3.55
C LYS A 80 9.77 7.37 -2.53
N TYR A 81 9.41 7.00 -1.32
CA TYR A 81 9.22 7.93 -0.22
C TYR A 81 10.27 7.70 0.87
N SER A 82 10.86 8.79 1.33
CA SER A 82 11.58 8.85 2.60
C SER A 82 10.68 9.49 3.64
N ILE A 83 10.36 8.71 4.69
CA ILE A 83 9.35 9.07 5.67
C ILE A 83 9.96 9.06 7.06
N VAL A 84 9.67 10.09 7.84
CA VAL A 84 10.05 10.21 9.24
C VAL A 84 8.79 10.18 10.08
N VAL A 85 8.68 9.20 10.95
CA VAL A 85 7.55 8.99 11.84
C VAL A 85 7.99 9.23 13.28
N LEU A 86 7.21 10.05 13.99
CA LEU A 86 7.37 10.27 15.43
C LEU A 86 6.29 9.50 16.18
N CYS A 87 6.72 8.60 17.05
CA CYS A 87 5.85 7.78 17.87
C CYS A 87 5.95 8.24 19.33
N LYS A 88 4.82 8.48 19.98
CA LYS A 88 4.76 8.80 21.41
C LYS A 88 4.12 7.64 22.14
N GLY A 89 4.91 6.91 22.91
CA GLY A 89 4.45 5.88 23.84
C GLY A 89 4.72 6.30 25.29
N VAL A 90 5.37 5.40 26.04
CA VAL A 90 6.04 5.77 27.31
C VAL A 90 7.24 6.67 27.01
N GLU A 91 7.99 6.32 25.97
CA GLU A 91 9.09 7.11 25.43
C GLU A 91 8.75 7.67 24.04
N LYS A 92 9.50 8.68 23.62
CA LYS A 92 9.40 9.21 22.25
C LYS A 92 10.39 8.45 21.36
N GLU A 93 9.86 7.75 20.38
CA GLU A 93 10.66 7.06 19.37
C GLU A 93 10.55 7.78 18.03
N LYS A 94 11.65 7.80 17.27
CA LYS A 94 11.70 8.35 15.91
C LYS A 94 12.12 7.24 14.96
N HIS A 95 11.27 6.95 13.98
CA HIS A 95 11.51 5.93 12.96
C HIS A 95 11.72 6.61 11.61
N LYS A 96 12.75 6.21 10.88
CA LYS A 96 12.93 6.58 9.47
C LYS A 96 12.58 5.37 8.62
N LEU A 97 11.78 5.60 7.59
CA LEU A 97 11.27 4.58 6.69
C LEU A 97 11.61 4.94 5.25
N GLU A 98 11.91 3.90 4.48
CA GLU A 98 11.86 3.94 3.02
C GLU A 98 10.68 3.09 2.55
N LEU A 99 9.96 3.62 1.56
CA LEU A 99 8.73 3.03 1.06
C LEU A 99 8.64 3.21 -0.45
N ASP A 100 8.38 2.13 -1.17
CA ASP A 100 8.20 2.13 -2.62
C ASP A 100 6.73 1.87 -2.96
N CYS A 101 6.06 2.87 -3.55
CA CYS A 101 4.70 2.78 -4.07
C CYS A 101 4.74 2.63 -5.58
N THR A 102 4.38 1.45 -6.09
CA THR A 102 4.42 1.12 -7.52
C THR A 102 3.02 1.15 -8.11
N TYR A 103 2.81 2.08 -9.04
CA TYR A 103 1.62 2.30 -9.84
C TYR A 103 1.67 1.51 -11.14
N LEU A 104 0.56 0.91 -11.56
CA LEU A 104 0.42 0.15 -12.79
C LEU A 104 -0.13 1.03 -13.91
N ILE A 105 0.60 1.12 -15.03
CA ILE A 105 0.20 1.94 -16.19
C ILE A 105 -0.62 1.05 -17.14
N SER A 106 -1.94 1.10 -16.94
CA SER A 106 -3.14 0.63 -17.70
C SER A 106 -3.09 -0.31 -18.94
N LYS A 107 -1.99 -0.88 -19.41
CA LYS A 107 -2.02 -1.93 -20.46
C LYS A 107 -2.11 -3.36 -19.90
N LYS A 108 -1.97 -3.53 -18.59
CA LYS A 108 -2.06 -4.80 -17.84
C LYS A 108 -3.16 -4.81 -16.76
N THR A 109 -4.10 -3.87 -16.78
CA THR A 109 -5.25 -3.89 -15.86
C THR A 109 -6.17 -5.09 -16.11
N SER A 110 -6.05 -5.76 -17.26
CA SER A 110 -6.74 -7.01 -17.58
C SER A 110 -6.18 -8.24 -16.86
N ASP A 111 -4.87 -8.28 -16.56
CA ASP A 111 -4.22 -9.50 -16.06
C ASP A 111 -3.79 -9.42 -14.58
N ILE A 112 -3.65 -8.22 -14.01
CA ILE A 112 -3.12 -8.07 -12.65
C ILE A 112 -4.20 -8.25 -11.57
N ASN A 113 -5.49 -8.17 -11.90
CA ASN A 113 -6.57 -8.28 -10.91
C ASN A 113 -7.84 -8.93 -11.47
N GLU A 114 -7.74 -10.14 -12.01
CA GLU A 114 -8.92 -11.01 -12.00
C GLU A 114 -9.24 -11.31 -10.53
N ILE A 115 -10.14 -10.53 -9.92
CA ILE A 115 -10.58 -10.75 -8.54
C ILE A 115 -11.29 -12.10 -8.51
N LYS A 116 -10.62 -13.16 -8.09
CA LYS A 116 -11.26 -14.46 -7.93
C LYS A 116 -12.10 -14.45 -6.66
N CYS A 117 -13.31 -14.99 -6.75
CA CYS A 117 -14.12 -15.21 -5.58
C CYS A 117 -13.40 -16.16 -4.61
N GLU A 118 -13.15 -15.72 -3.37
CA GLU A 118 -12.49 -16.54 -2.33
C GLU A 118 -13.26 -17.85 -2.04
N TYR A 119 -14.55 -17.91 -2.36
CA TYR A 119 -15.42 -19.05 -2.07
C TYR A 119 -15.54 -20.06 -3.19
N CYS A 120 -15.49 -19.64 -4.46
CA CYS A 120 -15.71 -20.52 -5.61
C CYS A 120 -14.64 -20.44 -6.70
N GLY A 121 -13.66 -19.54 -6.57
CA GLY A 121 -12.56 -19.37 -7.52
C GLY A 121 -12.95 -18.69 -8.84
N THR A 122 -14.24 -18.42 -9.08
CA THR A 122 -14.69 -17.72 -10.29
C THR A 122 -14.12 -16.32 -10.37
N VAL A 123 -13.61 -15.95 -11.54
CA VAL A 123 -13.15 -14.59 -11.87
C VAL A 123 -14.33 -13.63 -11.80
N ALA A 124 -14.29 -12.70 -10.86
CA ALA A 124 -15.25 -11.62 -10.76
C ALA A 124 -14.88 -10.47 -11.69
N LYS A 125 -15.90 -9.78 -12.19
CA LYS A 125 -15.70 -8.46 -12.81
C LYS A 125 -15.11 -7.50 -11.78
N ASN A 126 -14.18 -6.65 -12.22
CA ASN A 126 -13.62 -5.59 -11.40
C ASN A 126 -14.74 -4.81 -10.69
N ASN A 127 -14.61 -4.62 -9.37
CA ASN A 127 -15.57 -3.95 -8.49
C ASN A 127 -16.95 -4.61 -8.31
N ALA A 128 -17.12 -5.90 -8.67
CA ALA A 128 -18.35 -6.60 -8.33
C ALA A 128 -18.46 -6.77 -6.80
N PRO A 129 -19.52 -6.28 -6.13
CA PRO A 129 -19.69 -6.44 -4.68
C PRO A 129 -20.02 -7.90 -4.30
N ILE A 130 -20.50 -8.69 -5.27
CA ILE A 130 -21.00 -10.06 -5.07
C ILE A 130 -20.59 -10.92 -6.27
N CYS A 131 -20.19 -12.16 -5.99
CA CYS A 131 -19.86 -13.14 -7.02
C CYS A 131 -21.12 -13.54 -7.78
N TYR A 132 -21.10 -13.37 -9.10
CA TYR A 132 -22.24 -13.71 -9.95
C TYR A 132 -22.52 -15.22 -10.01
N THR A 133 -21.56 -16.07 -9.63
CA THR A 133 -21.73 -17.53 -9.66
C THR A 133 -22.28 -18.08 -8.34
N CYS A 134 -21.71 -17.68 -7.20
CA CYS A 134 -22.07 -18.29 -5.91
C CYS A 134 -22.81 -17.34 -4.96
N GLY A 135 -23.06 -16.09 -5.35
CA GLY A 135 -23.76 -15.11 -4.52
C GLY A 135 -23.00 -14.67 -3.26
N ALA A 136 -21.77 -15.14 -3.05
CA ALA A 136 -20.95 -14.74 -1.92
C ALA A 136 -20.46 -13.29 -2.11
N PRO A 137 -20.36 -12.50 -1.03
CA PRO A 137 -19.75 -11.19 -1.09
C PRO A 137 -18.32 -11.36 -1.59
N ILE A 138 -17.98 -10.64 -2.65
CA ILE A 138 -16.58 -10.53 -3.03
C ILE A 138 -16.00 -9.50 -2.08
N LYS A 139 -14.96 -9.89 -1.34
CA LYS A 139 -14.00 -8.90 -0.88
C LYS A 139 -13.33 -8.34 -2.13
N ALA A 140 -14.05 -7.48 -2.85
CA ALA A 140 -13.42 -6.59 -3.78
C ALA A 140 -12.32 -5.95 -2.95
N ARG A 141 -11.09 -5.88 -3.47
CA ARG A 141 -10.10 -4.96 -2.91
C ARG A 141 -10.80 -3.61 -2.87
N LEU A 142 -11.32 -3.25 -1.70
CA LEU A 142 -12.12 -2.05 -1.50
C LEU A 142 -11.14 -0.89 -1.75
N GLY A 143 -11.32 -0.19 -2.87
CA GLY A 143 -10.56 1.03 -3.19
C GLY A 143 -9.44 0.79 -4.21
N ILE A 144 -9.65 1.07 -5.50
CA ILE A 144 -9.37 2.39 -6.12
C ILE A 144 -7.93 2.86 -5.86
N THR A 145 -6.95 1.97 -5.97
CA THR A 145 -5.56 2.37 -6.06
C THR A 145 -4.94 1.60 -7.20
N ASN A 146 -4.47 2.32 -8.23
CA ASN A 146 -3.70 1.69 -9.31
C ASN A 146 -2.28 1.35 -8.83
N TRP A 147 -2.04 1.16 -7.53
CA TRP A 147 -0.72 1.02 -6.94
C TRP A 147 -0.67 0.03 -5.79
N LEU A 148 0.53 -0.48 -5.53
CA LEU A 148 0.86 -1.37 -4.42
C LEU A 148 2.17 -0.92 -3.77
N ILE A 149 2.33 -1.23 -2.49
CA ILE A 149 3.60 -1.16 -1.78
C ILE A 149 4.44 -2.36 -2.23
N THR A 150 5.58 -2.07 -2.85
CA THR A 150 6.53 -3.10 -3.31
C THR A 150 7.70 -3.27 -2.36
N ASP A 151 8.04 -2.23 -1.58
CA ASP A 151 9.01 -2.33 -0.49
C ASP A 151 8.64 -1.38 0.66
N ILE A 152 8.91 -1.79 1.89
CA ILE A 152 8.83 -0.95 3.08
C ILE A 152 9.85 -1.43 4.11
N ARG A 153 10.72 -0.53 4.57
CA ARG A 153 11.81 -0.88 5.50
C ARG A 153 12.18 0.27 6.43
N ARG A 154 12.75 -0.09 7.59
CA ARG A 154 13.36 0.88 8.51
C ARG A 154 14.81 1.13 8.09
N VAL A 155 15.25 2.40 8.14
CA VAL A 155 16.61 2.83 7.78
C VAL A 155 17.27 3.65 8.88
#